data_AF-A0A9R0HXT7-F1
#
_entry.id   AF-A0A9R0HXT7-F1
#
_cell.length_a   1.000
_cell.length_b   1.000
_cell.length_c   1.000
_cell.angle_alpha   90.00
_cell.angle_beta   90.00
_cell.angle_gamma   90.00
#
_symmetry.space_group_name_H-M   'P 1'
#
loop_
_entity.id
_entity.type
_entity.pdbx_description
1 polymer ?
#
loop_
_entity_poly.entity_id
_entity_poly.type
_entity_poly.pdbx_seq_one_letter_code
_entity_poly.pdbx_strand_id
1 'polypeptide(L)'
;MLSYLLMLSLVPVSHKLPLFSEHSVMELGYADTGSPTVSSSRSWKSMEMEIQSSLEKLVDINDSMGRCAASAAPTTSVTQKLARHRDILHEFTQEFRRIKGNISSMREHAELLSSVRDDISEYKASGTMSPKGHLLRERGAIHGSISHIDEVINQAQATRSVLGSQRALFGDVGGKVKVLSEKFPVIRGLLGSIKRKRSRDTLILSAVIAACTLFLIIYWLSK
;
A
#
# COMPACT_ATOMS: atom_id res chain seq x y z
N MET A 1 24.68 -31.09 16.38
CA MET A 1 24.62 -30.40 15.08
C MET A 1 23.21 -30.35 14.48
N LEU A 2 22.44 -31.44 14.44
CA LEU A 2 21.04 -31.39 13.96
C LEU A 2 20.06 -30.60 14.86
N SER A 3 20.34 -30.45 16.16
CA SER A 3 19.47 -29.71 17.09
C SER A 3 19.53 -28.18 16.90
N TYR A 4 20.67 -27.63 16.46
CA TYR A 4 20.83 -26.19 16.18
C TYR A 4 20.19 -25.79 14.85
N LEU A 5 20.11 -26.71 13.89
CA LEU A 5 19.48 -26.46 12.59
C LEU A 5 17.95 -26.40 12.70
N LEU A 6 17.35 -27.18 13.61
CA LEU A 6 15.90 -27.18 13.83
C LEU A 6 15.41 -25.92 14.58
N MET A 7 16.24 -25.36 15.47
CA MET A 7 15.95 -24.11 16.19
C MET A 7 16.01 -22.85 15.30
N LEU A 8 16.74 -22.89 14.18
CA LEU A 8 16.72 -21.77 13.21
C LEU A 8 15.47 -21.78 12.30
N SER A 9 14.81 -22.92 12.13
CA SER A 9 13.61 -23.06 11.29
C SER A 9 12.28 -22.77 12.01
N LEU A 10 12.30 -22.55 13.33
CA LEU A 10 11.08 -22.34 14.14
C LEU A 10 10.95 -20.96 14.79
N VAL A 11 11.74 -19.96 14.38
CA VAL A 11 11.47 -18.57 14.75
C VAL A 11 10.41 -18.02 13.80
N PRO A 12 9.17 -17.77 14.26
CA PRO A 12 8.19 -17.06 13.45
C PRO A 12 8.69 -15.63 13.24
N VAL A 13 8.98 -15.28 11.99
CA VAL A 13 9.17 -13.89 11.56
C VAL A 13 7.80 -13.20 11.63
N SER A 14 7.41 -12.82 12.83
CA SER A 14 6.36 -11.85 13.12
C SER A 14 6.88 -10.91 14.19
N HIS A 15 7.64 -9.91 13.72
CA HIS A 15 7.71 -8.53 14.20
C HIS A 15 9.10 -7.96 13.90
N LYS A 16 9.18 -7.20 12.80
CA LYS A 16 9.64 -5.80 12.77
C LYS A 16 9.66 -5.35 11.32
N LEU A 17 8.50 -4.90 10.83
CA LEU A 17 8.49 -3.86 9.80
C LEU A 17 9.09 -2.61 10.45
N PRO A 18 10.12 -1.97 9.87
CA PRO A 18 10.36 -0.57 10.16
C PRO A 18 9.16 0.21 9.64
N LEU A 19 8.51 0.93 10.56
CA LEU A 19 7.63 2.06 10.29
C LEU A 19 8.30 2.97 9.26
N PHE A 20 7.85 2.90 8.01
CA PHE A 20 8.13 3.92 7.01
C PHE A 20 6.87 4.17 6.19
N SER A 21 6.30 5.35 6.43
CA SER A 21 5.38 6.08 5.58
C SER A 21 3.98 5.52 5.36
N GLU A 22 3.01 6.08 6.09
CA GLU A 22 1.83 6.69 5.45
C GLU A 22 1.17 7.63 6.46
N HIS A 23 1.50 8.92 6.39
CA HIS A 23 0.63 10.05 6.75
C HIS A 23 1.35 11.34 6.34
N SER A 24 1.60 11.52 5.05
CA SER A 24 1.52 12.86 4.47
C SER A 24 0.23 12.88 3.68
N VAL A 25 -0.84 13.28 4.36
CA VAL A 25 -2.02 13.82 3.68
C VAL A 25 -1.48 14.90 2.78
N MET A 26 -1.56 14.67 1.47
CA MET A 26 -1.23 15.65 0.45
C MET A 26 -2.31 16.73 0.56
N GLU A 27 -2.08 17.65 1.50
CA GLU A 27 -2.83 18.88 1.63
C GLU A 27 -2.65 19.61 0.30
N LEU A 28 -3.74 19.67 -0.46
CA LEU A 28 -3.84 20.42 -1.71
C LEU A 28 -3.86 21.92 -1.34
N GLY A 29 -2.73 22.39 -0.82
CA GLY A 29 -2.42 23.79 -0.60
C GLY A 29 -2.01 24.38 -1.93
N TYR A 30 -2.94 25.13 -2.51
CA TYR A 30 -2.78 26.09 -3.60
C TYR A 30 -1.37 26.73 -3.58
N ALA A 31 -0.46 26.19 -4.38
CA ALA A 31 0.87 26.76 -4.54
C ALA A 31 0.75 27.98 -5.44
N ASP A 32 0.83 29.12 -4.76
CA ASP A 32 1.06 30.45 -5.26
C ASP A 32 1.94 30.49 -6.52
N THR A 33 1.46 31.28 -7.47
CA THR A 33 2.09 31.65 -8.73
C THR A 33 3.40 32.41 -8.48
N GLY A 34 4.46 31.70 -8.15
CA GLY A 34 5.82 32.22 -8.05
C GLY A 34 6.81 31.20 -8.61
N SER A 35 7.31 31.45 -9.82
CA SER A 35 8.26 30.59 -10.56
C SER A 35 9.35 29.92 -9.69
N PRO A 36 9.50 28.59 -9.77
CA PRO A 36 10.79 27.94 -9.54
C PRO A 36 11.04 26.86 -10.61
N THR A 37 11.09 27.25 -11.89
CA THR A 37 11.22 26.27 -13.00
C THR A 37 12.58 25.58 -13.03
N VAL A 38 13.62 26.16 -12.40
CA VAL A 38 15.00 25.63 -12.45
C VAL A 38 15.33 24.72 -11.26
N SER A 39 14.83 24.99 -10.05
CA SER A 39 15.14 24.15 -8.87
C SER A 39 14.40 22.80 -8.92
N SER A 40 13.13 22.82 -9.33
CA SER A 40 12.35 21.60 -9.59
C SER A 40 13.01 20.76 -10.69
N SER A 41 13.57 21.42 -11.71
CA SER A 41 14.25 20.76 -12.83
C SER A 41 15.47 19.91 -12.43
N ARG A 42 16.23 20.37 -11.43
CA ARG A 42 17.39 19.64 -10.90
C ARG A 42 16.96 18.52 -9.93
N SER A 43 15.89 18.75 -9.19
CA SER A 43 15.32 17.80 -8.23
C SER A 43 14.80 16.53 -8.91
N TRP A 44 14.00 16.65 -9.98
CA TRP A 44 13.43 15.47 -10.65
C TRP A 44 14.49 14.63 -11.37
N LYS A 45 15.52 15.25 -11.98
CA LYS A 45 16.64 14.51 -12.59
C LYS A 45 17.42 13.71 -11.55
N SER A 46 17.57 14.26 -10.35
CA SER A 46 18.21 13.54 -9.24
C SER A 46 17.41 12.31 -8.84
N MET A 47 16.09 12.46 -8.69
CA MET A 47 15.17 11.36 -8.38
C MET A 47 15.16 10.28 -9.48
N GLU A 48 15.17 10.71 -10.74
CA GLU A 48 15.27 9.81 -11.89
C GLU A 48 16.54 8.94 -11.83
N MET A 49 17.69 9.56 -11.55
CA MET A 49 18.97 8.84 -11.40
C MET A 49 18.95 7.87 -10.21
N GLU A 50 18.36 8.26 -9.09
CA GLU A 50 18.26 7.41 -7.90
C GLU A 50 17.38 6.17 -8.14
N ILE A 51 16.23 6.36 -8.80
CA ILE A 51 15.33 5.26 -9.16
C ILE A 51 16.01 4.33 -10.17
N GLN A 52 16.68 4.89 -11.19
CA GLN A 52 17.40 4.10 -12.18
C GLN A 52 18.51 3.26 -11.52
N SER A 53 19.29 3.86 -10.62
CA SER A 53 20.31 3.13 -9.86
C SER A 53 19.70 2.01 -8.99
N SER A 54 18.52 2.26 -8.40
CA SER A 54 17.83 1.26 -7.59
C SER A 54 17.29 0.10 -8.42
N LEU A 55 16.79 0.37 -9.64
CA LEU A 55 16.38 -0.66 -10.59
C LEU A 55 17.57 -1.50 -11.06
N GLU A 56 18.71 -0.88 -11.38
CA GLU A 56 19.94 -1.58 -11.73
C GLU A 56 20.41 -2.52 -10.61
N LYS A 57 20.41 -2.05 -9.35
CA LYS A 57 20.71 -2.90 -8.19
C LYS A 57 19.75 -4.09 -8.07
N LEU A 58 18.47 -3.88 -8.38
CA LEU A 58 17.47 -4.95 -8.32
C LEU A 58 17.68 -6.00 -9.44
N VAL A 59 18.12 -5.57 -10.64
CA VAL A 59 18.57 -6.48 -11.71
C VAL A 59 19.73 -7.34 -11.19
N ASP A 60 20.77 -6.71 -10.63
CA ASP A 60 21.96 -7.43 -10.14
C ASP A 60 21.61 -8.46 -9.06
N ILE A 61 20.73 -8.09 -8.12
CA ILE A 61 20.22 -9.00 -7.08
C ILE A 61 19.46 -10.17 -7.72
N ASN A 62 18.58 -9.91 -8.68
CA ASN A 62 17.81 -10.96 -9.36
C ASN A 62 18.73 -11.94 -10.11
N ASP A 63 19.76 -11.43 -10.79
CA ASP A 63 20.75 -12.25 -11.47
C ASP A 63 21.59 -13.07 -10.49
N SER A 64 22.01 -12.49 -9.36
CA SER A 64 22.70 -13.22 -8.30
C SER A 64 21.83 -14.34 -7.73
N MET A 65 20.54 -14.08 -7.51
CA MET A 65 19.56 -15.05 -7.03
C MET A 65 19.36 -16.16 -8.06
N GLY A 66 19.33 -15.83 -9.35
CA GLY A 66 19.28 -16.79 -10.45
C GLY A 66 20.49 -17.73 -10.48
N ARG A 67 21.71 -17.19 -10.31
CA ARG A 67 22.95 -17.97 -10.23
C ARG A 67 22.97 -18.91 -9.01
N CYS A 68 22.54 -18.43 -7.85
CA CYS A 68 22.43 -19.23 -6.64
C CYS A 68 21.36 -20.34 -6.77
N ALA A 69 20.20 -20.02 -7.36
CA ALA A 69 19.13 -20.99 -7.60
C ALA A 69 19.54 -22.10 -8.58
N ALA A 70 20.40 -21.79 -9.56
CA ALA A 70 20.97 -22.77 -10.48
C ALA A 70 22.06 -23.65 -9.85
N SER A 71 22.76 -23.13 -8.84
CA SER A 71 23.85 -23.84 -8.14
C SER A 71 23.36 -24.74 -7.00
N ALA A 72 22.17 -24.46 -6.46
CA ALA A 72 21.49 -25.27 -5.44
C ALA A 72 20.53 -26.29 -6.09
N ALA A 73 20.14 -27.32 -5.35
CA ALA A 73 19.08 -28.23 -5.80
C ALA A 73 17.79 -27.43 -6.10
N PRO A 74 17.24 -27.46 -7.33
CA PRO A 74 16.08 -26.66 -7.68
C PRO A 74 14.90 -27.06 -6.81
N THR A 75 14.36 -26.10 -6.07
CA THR A 75 13.09 -26.26 -5.33
C THR A 75 12.03 -25.37 -5.96
N THR A 76 10.81 -25.88 -6.06
CA THR A 76 9.66 -25.17 -6.65
C THR A 76 9.42 -23.80 -6.00
N SER A 77 9.69 -23.68 -4.70
CA SER A 77 9.53 -22.42 -3.97
C SER A 77 10.58 -21.36 -4.36
N VAL A 78 11.83 -21.76 -4.61
CA VAL A 78 12.90 -20.84 -5.03
C VAL A 78 12.68 -20.38 -6.46
N THR A 79 12.30 -21.29 -7.37
CA THR A 79 12.02 -20.94 -8.77
C THR A 79 10.81 -20.02 -8.90
N GLN A 80 9.74 -20.27 -8.13
CA GLN A 80 8.56 -19.40 -8.11
C GLN A 80 8.88 -18.00 -7.56
N LYS A 81 9.66 -17.91 -6.47
CA LYS A 81 10.08 -16.61 -5.92
C LYS A 81 10.93 -15.82 -6.92
N LEU A 82 11.89 -16.48 -7.57
CA LEU A 82 12.73 -15.84 -8.58
C LEU A 82 11.90 -15.31 -9.75
N ALA A 83 10.95 -16.10 -10.25
CA ALA A 83 10.01 -15.66 -11.28
C ALA A 83 9.24 -14.42 -10.85
N ARG A 84 8.68 -14.41 -9.63
CA ARG A 84 7.98 -13.24 -9.08
C ARG A 84 8.87 -12.01 -8.95
N HIS A 85 10.14 -12.16 -8.56
CA HIS A 85 11.08 -11.03 -8.50
C HIS A 85 11.39 -10.47 -9.90
N ARG A 86 11.39 -11.30 -10.95
CA ARG A 86 11.55 -10.84 -12.33
C ARG A 86 10.33 -10.09 -12.83
N ASP A 87 9.13 -10.58 -12.50
CA ASP A 87 7.88 -9.91 -12.84
C ASP A 87 7.81 -8.51 -12.20
N ILE A 88 8.09 -8.41 -10.90
CA ILE A 88 8.09 -7.13 -10.16
C ILE A 88 9.10 -6.15 -10.75
N LEU A 89 10.31 -6.62 -11.08
CA LEU A 89 11.35 -5.79 -11.71
C LEU A 89 10.88 -5.27 -13.08
N HIS A 90 10.21 -6.11 -13.86
CA HIS A 90 9.67 -5.73 -15.15
C HIS A 90 8.58 -4.66 -15.01
N GLU A 91 7.63 -4.85 -14.09
CA GLU A 91 6.57 -3.89 -13.79
C GLU A 91 7.13 -2.53 -13.36
N PHE A 92 8.10 -2.51 -12.43
CA PHE A 92 8.72 -1.25 -12.00
C PHE A 92 9.49 -0.55 -13.12
N THR A 93 10.18 -1.30 -13.98
CA THR A 93 10.89 -0.73 -15.13
C THR A 93 9.91 -0.11 -16.14
N GLN A 94 8.78 -0.78 -16.38
CA GLN A 94 7.73 -0.28 -17.27
C GLN A 94 7.10 0.99 -16.71
N GLU A 95 6.70 0.98 -15.44
CA GLU A 95 6.11 2.15 -14.78
C GLU A 95 7.07 3.33 -14.74
N PHE A 96 8.35 3.10 -14.45
CA PHE A 96 9.37 4.14 -14.49
C PHE A 96 9.45 4.80 -15.87
N ARG A 97 9.50 4.02 -16.95
CA ARG A 97 9.52 4.54 -18.33
C ARG A 97 8.25 5.34 -18.65
N ARG A 98 7.08 4.83 -18.25
CA ARG A 98 5.79 5.50 -18.45
C ARG A 98 5.76 6.86 -17.76
N ILE A 99 6.15 6.91 -16.48
CA ILE A 99 6.17 8.13 -15.68
C ILE A 99 7.19 9.13 -16.24
N LYS A 100 8.41 8.67 -16.57
CA LYS A 100 9.44 9.51 -17.21
C LYS A 100 8.96 10.14 -18.51
N GLY A 101 8.33 9.36 -19.38
CA GLY A 101 7.75 9.85 -20.63
C GLY A 101 6.64 10.88 -20.41
N ASN A 102 5.74 10.61 -19.45
CA ASN A 102 4.68 11.56 -19.09
C ASN A 102 5.24 12.90 -18.58
N ILE A 103 6.26 12.86 -17.71
CA ILE A 103 6.92 14.06 -17.20
C ILE A 103 7.60 14.85 -18.34
N SER A 104 8.28 14.17 -19.27
CA SER A 104 8.88 14.82 -20.45
C SER A 104 7.83 15.54 -21.28
N SER A 105 6.72 14.84 -21.61
CA SER A 105 5.63 15.41 -22.41
C SER A 105 4.98 16.61 -21.72
N MET A 106 4.72 16.53 -20.41
CA MET A 106 4.18 17.65 -19.65
C MET A 106 5.14 18.85 -19.63
N ARG A 107 6.45 18.58 -19.55
CA ARG A 107 7.48 19.63 -19.58
C ARG A 107 7.53 20.32 -20.94
N GLU A 108 7.58 19.55 -22.02
CA GLU A 108 7.55 20.09 -23.39
C GLU A 108 6.32 20.97 -23.60
N HIS A 109 5.15 20.51 -23.13
CA HIS A 109 3.92 21.30 -23.17
C HIS A 109 4.02 22.59 -22.33
N ALA A 110 4.62 22.53 -21.14
CA ALA A 110 4.83 23.71 -20.30
C ALA A 110 5.82 24.71 -20.91
N GLU A 111 6.88 24.23 -21.57
CA GLU A 111 7.85 25.07 -22.28
C GLU A 111 7.20 25.78 -23.47
N LEU A 112 6.39 25.07 -24.26
CA LEU A 112 5.61 25.66 -25.36
C LEU A 112 4.64 26.75 -24.85
N LEU A 113 3.87 26.47 -23.79
CA LEU A 113 2.96 27.45 -23.21
C LEU A 113 3.68 28.64 -22.57
N SER A 114 4.86 28.43 -21.97
CA SER A 114 5.67 29.53 -21.45
C SER A 114 6.13 30.43 -22.58
N SER A 115 6.64 29.87 -23.68
CA SER A 115 7.04 30.64 -24.86
C SER A 115 5.89 31.50 -25.38
N VAL A 116 4.70 30.91 -25.55
CA VAL A 116 3.50 31.65 -25.99
C VAL A 116 3.10 32.74 -25.00
N ARG A 117 3.17 32.47 -23.69
CA ARG A 117 2.89 33.48 -22.66
C ARG A 117 3.89 34.62 -22.71
N ASP A 118 5.16 34.33 -22.94
CA ASP A 118 6.23 35.31 -22.99
C ASP A 118 6.03 36.20 -24.24
N ASP A 119 5.72 35.61 -25.40
CA ASP A 119 5.36 36.34 -26.64
C ASP A 119 4.12 37.25 -26.44
N ILE A 120 3.07 36.74 -25.78
CA ILE A 120 1.86 37.52 -25.45
C ILE A 120 2.21 38.66 -24.49
N SER A 121 3.07 38.41 -23.51
CA SER A 121 3.48 39.41 -22.52
C SER A 121 4.31 40.50 -23.18
N GLU A 122 5.20 40.14 -24.09
CA GLU A 122 5.98 41.07 -24.91
C GLU A 122 5.08 41.89 -25.83
N TYR A 123 4.12 41.26 -26.53
CA TYR A 123 3.12 41.96 -27.33
C TYR A 123 2.29 42.95 -26.49
N LYS A 124 1.89 42.56 -25.28
CA LYS A 124 1.19 43.44 -24.34
C LYS A 124 2.07 44.58 -23.84
N ALA A 125 3.35 44.32 -23.57
CA ALA A 125 4.32 45.31 -23.12
C ALA A 125 4.66 46.33 -24.22
N SER A 126 4.58 45.94 -25.50
CA SER A 126 4.74 46.84 -26.66
C SER A 126 3.65 47.92 -26.77
N GLY A 127 2.65 47.92 -25.87
CA GLY A 127 1.69 49.02 -25.72
C GLY A 127 0.52 49.00 -26.70
N THR A 128 0.38 47.94 -27.52
CA THR A 128 -0.69 47.83 -28.54
C THR A 128 -2.06 47.46 -27.96
N MET A 129 -2.15 47.12 -26.66
CA MET A 129 -3.40 46.61 -26.07
C MET A 129 -4.31 47.74 -25.58
N SER A 130 -5.38 48.00 -26.34
CA SER A 130 -6.42 48.98 -25.98
C SER A 130 -7.01 48.72 -24.58
N PRO A 131 -7.28 49.75 -23.76
CA PRO A 131 -7.96 49.62 -22.46
C PRO A 131 -9.26 48.79 -22.51
N LYS A 132 -9.95 48.79 -23.65
CA LYS A 132 -11.16 47.99 -23.89
C LYS A 132 -10.88 46.48 -23.96
N GLY A 133 -9.71 46.07 -24.47
CA GLY A 133 -9.28 44.67 -24.50
C GLY A 133 -8.96 44.11 -23.12
N HIS A 134 -8.50 44.96 -22.20
CA HIS A 134 -8.28 44.57 -20.80
C HIS A 134 -9.59 44.19 -20.10
N LEU A 135 -10.63 45.02 -20.25
CA LEU A 135 -11.94 44.78 -19.65
C LEU A 135 -12.64 43.54 -20.21
N LEU A 136 -12.49 43.28 -21.52
CA LEU A 136 -13.03 42.06 -22.15
C LEU A 136 -12.34 40.80 -21.63
N ARG A 137 -11.01 40.84 -21.43
CA ARG A 137 -10.25 39.75 -20.82
C ARG A 137 -10.67 39.51 -19.37
N GLU A 138 -10.87 40.57 -18.59
CA GLU A 138 -11.36 40.47 -17.21
C GLU A 138 -12.74 39.81 -17.17
N ARG A 139 -13.66 40.18 -18.06
CA ARG A 139 -14.95 39.49 -18.19
C ARG A 139 -14.81 38.01 -18.55
N GLY A 140 -13.90 37.67 -19.46
CA GLY A 140 -13.61 36.27 -19.79
C GLY A 140 -13.08 35.48 -18.59
N ALA A 141 -12.18 36.08 -17.81
CA ALA A 141 -11.65 35.48 -16.59
C ALA A 141 -12.75 35.29 -15.52
N ILE A 142 -13.63 36.28 -15.31
CA ILE A 142 -14.77 36.16 -14.39
C ILE A 142 -15.70 35.02 -14.82
N HIS A 143 -15.98 34.91 -16.13
CA HIS A 143 -16.82 33.83 -16.65
C HIS A 143 -16.19 32.46 -16.44
N GLY A 144 -14.89 32.31 -16.69
CA GLY A 144 -14.15 31.08 -16.40
C GLY A 144 -14.16 30.71 -14.91
N SER A 145 -14.00 31.70 -14.02
CA SER A 145 -14.10 31.49 -12.57
C SER A 145 -15.49 31.03 -12.13
N ILE A 146 -16.56 31.55 -12.73
CA ILE A 146 -17.94 31.12 -12.45
C ILE A 146 -18.13 29.65 -12.81
N SER A 147 -17.70 29.23 -14.02
CA SER A 147 -17.78 27.81 -14.41
C SER A 147 -16.95 26.89 -13.51
N HIS A 148 -15.78 27.36 -13.05
CA HIS A 148 -14.96 26.60 -12.10
C HIS A 148 -15.62 26.48 -10.71
N ILE A 149 -16.31 27.52 -10.25
CA ILE A 149 -17.08 27.47 -9.00
C ILE A 149 -18.21 26.42 -9.11
N ASP A 150 -18.89 26.33 -10.24
CA ASP A 150 -19.94 25.32 -10.45
C ASP A 150 -19.38 23.89 -10.36
N GLU A 151 -18.18 23.65 -10.90
CA GLU A 151 -17.50 22.35 -10.78
C GLU A 151 -17.16 22.03 -9.32
N VAL A 152 -16.61 23.00 -8.56
CA VAL A 152 -16.32 22.83 -7.14
C VAL A 152 -17.59 22.56 -6.33
N ILE A 153 -18.72 23.20 -6.67
CA ILE A 153 -20.02 22.94 -6.06
C ILE A 153 -20.48 21.51 -6.34
N ASN A 154 -20.37 21.05 -7.59
CA ASN A 154 -20.74 19.69 -7.96
C ASN A 154 -19.86 18.65 -7.24
N GLN A 155 -18.54 18.87 -7.18
CA GLN A 155 -17.61 18.01 -6.45
C GLN A 155 -17.91 17.97 -4.95
N ALA A 156 -18.25 19.12 -4.34
CA ALA A 156 -18.65 19.19 -2.94
C ALA A 156 -19.96 18.44 -2.68
N GLN A 157 -20.96 18.55 -3.56
CA GLN A 157 -22.21 17.79 -3.46
C GLN A 157 -22.01 16.28 -3.61
N ALA A 158 -21.19 15.86 -4.57
CA ALA A 158 -20.80 14.46 -4.74
C ALA A 158 -20.11 13.91 -3.48
N THR A 159 -19.16 14.67 -2.92
CA THR A 159 -18.46 14.31 -1.68
C THR A 159 -19.42 14.21 -0.50
N ARG A 160 -20.37 15.14 -0.37
CA ARG A 160 -21.43 15.09 0.67
C ARG A 160 -22.28 13.83 0.55
N SER A 161 -22.67 13.45 -0.67
CA SER A 161 -23.42 12.22 -0.93
C SER A 161 -22.63 10.97 -0.51
N VAL A 162 -21.36 10.89 -0.89
CA VAL A 162 -20.46 9.80 -0.51
C VAL A 162 -20.30 9.71 1.01
N LEU A 163 -20.04 10.81 1.71
CA LEU A 163 -19.93 10.83 3.18
C LEU A 163 -21.26 10.43 3.86
N GLY A 164 -22.39 10.84 3.29
CA GLY A 164 -23.71 10.40 3.74
C GLY A 164 -23.89 8.89 3.64
N SER A 165 -23.50 8.30 2.49
CA SER A 165 -23.53 6.85 2.29
C SER A 165 -22.58 6.09 3.23
N GLN A 166 -21.36 6.60 3.44
CA GLN A 166 -20.39 6.02 4.38
C GLN A 166 -20.91 6.04 5.82
N ARG A 167 -21.57 7.13 6.24
CA ARG A 167 -22.20 7.21 7.57
C ARG A 167 -23.29 6.14 7.76
N ALA A 168 -24.11 5.89 6.73
CA ALA A 168 -25.11 4.83 6.78
C ALA A 168 -24.48 3.44 6.89
N LEU A 169 -23.39 3.18 6.14
CA LEU A 169 -22.62 1.94 6.22
C LEU A 169 -21.99 1.74 7.61
N PHE A 170 -21.42 2.78 8.23
CA PHE A 170 -20.90 2.68 9.60
C PHE A 170 -21.99 2.39 10.63
N GLY A 171 -23.21 2.93 10.42
CA GLY A 171 -24.37 2.58 11.22
C GLY A 171 -24.71 1.08 11.13
N ASP A 172 -24.73 0.52 9.92
CA ASP A 172 -24.99 -0.91 9.67
C ASP A 172 -23.90 -1.81 10.26
N VAL A 173 -22.62 -1.44 10.11
CA VAL A 173 -21.50 -2.16 10.75
C VAL A 173 -21.61 -2.13 12.27
N GLY A 174 -21.95 -0.99 12.87
CA GLY A 174 -22.19 -0.89 14.32
C GLY A 174 -23.31 -1.83 14.79
N GLY A 175 -24.40 -1.92 14.03
CA GLY A 175 -25.47 -2.87 14.28
C GLY A 175 -25.01 -4.33 14.19
N LYS A 176 -24.27 -4.70 13.14
CA LYS A 176 -23.74 -6.06 12.94
C LYS A 176 -22.72 -6.45 14.02
N VAL A 177 -21.85 -5.54 14.44
CA VAL A 177 -20.90 -5.77 15.54
C VAL A 177 -21.64 -6.00 16.86
N LYS A 178 -22.72 -5.26 17.12
CA LYS A 178 -23.57 -5.50 18.29
C LYS A 178 -24.21 -6.89 18.25
N VAL A 179 -24.74 -7.32 17.10
CA VAL A 179 -25.30 -8.66 16.92
C VAL A 179 -24.24 -9.76 17.09
N LEU A 180 -23.00 -9.54 16.64
CA LEU A 180 -21.89 -10.47 16.87
C LEU A 180 -21.50 -10.54 18.35
N SER A 181 -21.50 -9.39 19.05
CA SER A 181 -21.24 -9.32 20.50
C SER A 181 -22.26 -10.14 21.30
N GLU A 182 -23.53 -10.11 20.90
CA GLU A 182 -24.59 -10.92 21.52
C GLU A 182 -24.42 -12.43 21.27
N LYS A 183 -23.74 -12.85 20.19
CA LYS A 183 -23.46 -14.27 19.88
C LYS A 183 -22.15 -14.80 20.47
N PHE A 184 -21.20 -13.93 20.81
CA PHE A 184 -19.96 -14.31 21.49
C PHE A 184 -20.11 -15.15 22.77
N PRO A 185 -21.07 -14.88 23.70
CA PRO A 185 -21.25 -15.70 24.90
C PRO A 185 -21.72 -17.13 24.57
N VAL A 186 -22.50 -17.33 23.51
CA VAL A 186 -22.96 -18.66 23.06
C VAL A 186 -21.79 -19.50 22.55
N ILE A 187 -20.86 -18.87 21.80
CA ILE A 187 -19.63 -19.53 21.33
C ILE A 187 -18.74 -19.95 22.51
N ARG A 188 -18.61 -19.10 23.54
CA ARG A 188 -17.88 -19.44 24.77
C ARG A 188 -18.52 -20.61 25.51
N GLY A 189 -19.85 -20.69 25.54
CA GLY A 189 -20.59 -21.82 26.09
C GLY A 189 -20.29 -23.14 25.37
N LEU A 190 -20.35 -23.14 24.04
CA LEU A 190 -20.04 -24.31 23.21
C LEU A 190 -18.58 -24.77 23.35
N LEU A 191 -17.63 -23.82 23.38
CA LEU A 191 -16.21 -24.11 23.59
C LEU A 191 -15.95 -24.73 24.98
N GLY A 192 -16.67 -24.26 26.00
CA GLY A 192 -16.66 -24.85 27.35
C GLY A 192 -17.18 -26.29 27.37
N SER A 193 -18.31 -26.55 26.71
CA SER A 193 -18.87 -27.90 26.60
C SER A 193 -17.94 -28.88 25.85
N ILE A 194 -17.24 -28.41 24.81
CA ILE A 194 -16.23 -29.20 24.09
C ILE A 194 -15.04 -29.54 25.00
N LYS A 195 -14.52 -28.56 25.74
CA LYS A 195 -13.39 -28.77 26.66
C LYS A 195 -13.75 -29.76 27.77
N ARG A 196 -14.99 -29.72 28.29
CA ARG A 196 -15.49 -30.63 29.34
C ARG A 196 -15.61 -32.08 28.87
N LYS A 197 -15.96 -32.32 27.60
CA LYS A 197 -15.98 -33.67 27.02
C LYS A 197 -14.56 -34.24 26.88
N ARG A 198 -13.62 -33.42 26.37
CA ARG A 198 -12.21 -33.79 26.23
C ARG A 198 -11.52 -34.08 27.58
N SER A 199 -11.82 -33.31 28.63
CA SER A 199 -11.23 -33.56 29.97
C SER A 199 -11.72 -34.87 30.60
N ARG A 200 -12.97 -35.27 30.34
CA ARG A 200 -13.54 -36.52 30.85
C ARG A 200 -12.88 -37.74 30.21
N ASP A 201 -12.66 -37.69 28.90
CA ASP A 201 -12.04 -38.79 28.16
C ASP A 201 -10.58 -39.01 28.61
N THR A 202 -9.83 -37.93 28.87
CA THR A 202 -8.47 -38.02 29.44
C THR A 202 -8.46 -38.63 30.85
N LEU A 203 -9.40 -38.23 31.72
CA LEU A 203 -9.48 -38.76 33.10
C LEU A 203 -9.76 -40.26 33.12
N ILE A 204 -10.71 -40.73 32.30
CA ILE A 204 -11.05 -42.15 32.21
C ILE A 204 -9.84 -42.95 31.71
N LEU A 205 -9.17 -42.46 30.66
CA LEU A 205 -8.01 -43.14 30.08
C LEU A 205 -6.84 -43.24 31.06
N SER A 206 -6.52 -42.17 31.79
CA SER A 206 -5.46 -42.20 32.81
C SER A 206 -5.78 -43.16 33.97
N ALA A 207 -7.06 -43.26 34.38
CA ALA A 207 -7.48 -44.15 35.46
C ALA A 207 -7.32 -45.63 35.07
N VAL A 208 -7.67 -45.99 33.83
CA VAL A 208 -7.52 -47.36 33.31
C VAL A 208 -6.05 -47.76 33.23
N ILE A 209 -5.18 -46.89 32.71
CA ILE A 209 -3.74 -47.15 32.67
C ILE A 209 -3.19 -47.36 34.08
N ALA A 210 -3.53 -46.47 35.02
CA ALA A 210 -3.09 -46.59 36.41
C ALA A 210 -3.54 -47.92 37.04
N ALA A 211 -4.81 -48.31 36.86
CA ALA A 211 -5.35 -49.57 37.37
C ALA A 211 -4.62 -50.79 36.79
N CYS A 212 -4.37 -50.81 35.48
CA CYS A 212 -3.58 -51.88 34.83
C CYS A 212 -2.15 -51.95 35.39
N THR A 213 -1.47 -50.80 35.55
CA THR A 213 -0.11 -50.78 36.11
C THR A 213 -0.08 -51.29 37.56
N LEU A 214 -1.08 -50.95 38.37
CA LEU A 214 -1.17 -51.37 39.77
C LEU A 214 -1.42 -52.88 39.89
N PHE A 215 -2.31 -53.43 39.05
CA PHE A 215 -2.55 -54.87 38.98
C PHE A 215 -1.30 -55.66 38.58
N LEU A 216 -0.54 -55.17 37.59
CA LEU A 216 0.72 -55.80 37.18
C LEU A 216 1.77 -55.77 38.29
N ILE A 217 1.89 -54.65 39.01
CA ILE A 217 2.82 -54.52 40.15
C ILE A 217 2.43 -55.48 41.27
N ILE A 218 1.15 -55.56 41.63
CA ILE A 218 0.65 -56.50 42.65
C ILE A 218 0.90 -57.95 42.24
N TYR A 219 0.64 -58.31 40.98
CA TYR A 219 0.90 -59.65 40.46
C TYR A 219 2.39 -60.02 40.52
N TRP A 220 3.26 -59.06 40.19
CA TRP A 220 4.71 -59.26 40.25
C TRP A 220 5.24 -59.39 41.69
N LEU A 221 4.66 -58.65 42.64
CA LEU A 221 4.97 -58.77 44.08
C LEU A 221 4.40 -60.02 44.73
N SER A 222 3.30 -60.56 44.20
CA SER A 222 2.65 -61.78 44.71
C SER A 222 3.28 -63.06 44.16
N LYS A 223 4.24 -62.97 43.24
CA LYS A 223 4.95 -64.10 42.66
C LYS A 223 6.37 -64.20 43.22
#